data_AF-A0A165MVS0-F1
#
_entry.id   AF-A0A165MVS0-F1
#
_cell.length_a   1.000
_cell.length_b   1.000
_cell.length_c   1.000
_cell.angle_alpha   90.00
_cell.angle_beta   90.00
_cell.angle_gamma   90.00
#
_symmetry.space_group_name_H-M   'P 1'
#
loop_
_entity.id
_entity.type
_entity.pdbx_description
1 polymer ?
#
loop_
_entity_poly.entity_id
_entity_poly.type
_entity_poly.pdbx_seq_one_letter_code
_entity_poly.pdbx_strand_id
1 'polypeptide(L)'
;MTRKVTQLSNVAFGGDWSENLLEQFEATTVLKVLREAVETCQEEDPRGQSLLDAIEHIKSSIDKGEDLANGLLKALDKADPVQRQKEALRYLELIERHTGGRHR
;
A
#
# COMPACT_ATOMS: atom_id res chain seq x y z
N MET A 1 -9.59 29.13 10.50
CA MET A 1 -9.17 28.02 9.60
C MET A 1 -8.46 26.97 10.46
N THR A 2 -9.20 26.03 11.04
CA THR A 2 -8.65 24.98 11.89
C THR A 2 -8.45 23.73 11.03
N ARG A 3 -7.20 23.39 10.72
CA ARG A 3 -6.85 22.11 10.09
C ARG A 3 -7.22 20.99 11.08
N LYS A 4 -8.15 20.12 10.70
CA LYS A 4 -8.41 18.87 11.43
C LYS A 4 -7.22 17.95 11.19
N VAL A 5 -6.39 17.76 12.22
CA VAL A 5 -5.42 16.67 12.26
C VAL A 5 -6.23 15.42 12.56
N THR A 6 -6.44 14.58 11.54
CA THR A 6 -7.09 13.28 11.72
C THR A 6 -6.08 12.36 12.37
N GLN A 7 -6.20 12.15 13.67
CA GLN A 7 -5.53 11.07 14.38
C GLN A 7 -5.89 9.74 13.71
N LEU A 8 -4.94 9.12 13.00
CA LEU A 8 -5.05 7.72 12.60
C LEU A 8 -4.47 6.89 13.75
N SER A 9 -5.38 6.44 14.60
CA SER A 9 -5.12 5.51 15.69
C SER A 9 -4.53 4.20 15.17
N ASN A 10 -3.41 3.78 15.77
CA ASN A 10 -2.90 2.41 15.88
C ASN A 10 -3.77 1.34 15.23
N VAL A 11 -3.43 0.96 14.00
CA VAL A 11 -3.96 -0.24 13.36
C VAL A 11 -2.83 -1.28 13.32
N ALA A 12 -2.70 -2.02 14.41
CA ALA A 12 -1.92 -3.25 14.45
C ALA A 12 -2.86 -4.41 14.09
N PHE A 13 -2.82 -4.86 12.83
CA PHE A 13 -3.49 -6.09 12.43
C PHE A 13 -2.49 -7.25 12.54
N GLY A 14 -2.54 -7.95 13.68
CA GLY A 14 -2.01 -9.29 13.82
C GLY A 14 -3.17 -10.26 14.00
N GLY A 15 -3.30 -11.26 13.12
CA GLY A 15 -4.19 -12.41 13.33
C GLY A 15 -4.94 -12.89 12.08
N ASP A 16 -4.57 -14.11 11.67
CA ASP A 16 -5.38 -15.16 11.04
C ASP A 16 -5.97 -14.92 9.63
N TRP A 17 -5.31 -15.54 8.63
CA TRP A 17 -5.70 -15.55 7.23
C TRP A 17 -6.43 -16.87 6.91
N SER A 18 -7.77 -16.83 6.82
CA SER A 18 -8.62 -18.00 6.52
C SER A 18 -9.03 -18.06 5.04
N GLU A 19 -8.68 -19.13 4.36
CA GLU A 19 -8.78 -19.33 2.91
C GLU A 19 -10.22 -19.33 2.34
N ASN A 20 -10.41 -18.78 1.13
CA ASN A 20 -11.56 -18.88 0.19
C ASN A 20 -12.73 -17.88 0.19
N LEU A 21 -12.97 -17.07 1.22
CA LEU A 21 -13.79 -15.84 1.10
C LEU A 21 -12.94 -14.56 1.22
N LEU A 22 -11.64 -14.77 1.39
CA LEU A 22 -10.66 -13.77 1.75
C LEU A 22 -10.11 -13.02 0.53
N GLU A 23 -9.89 -13.64 -0.64
CA GLU A 23 -9.09 -13.03 -1.74
C GLU A 23 -9.53 -11.61 -2.18
N GLN A 24 -10.84 -11.33 -2.32
CA GLN A 24 -11.30 -9.97 -2.67
C GLN A 24 -11.26 -9.00 -1.48
N PHE A 25 -11.51 -9.51 -0.28
CA PHE A 25 -11.37 -8.77 0.98
C PHE A 25 -9.89 -8.48 1.29
N GLU A 26 -9.00 -9.39 0.94
CA GLU A 26 -7.55 -9.33 1.03
C GLU A 26 -7.00 -8.29 0.06
N ALA A 27 -7.40 -8.33 -1.21
CA ALA A 27 -6.99 -7.31 -2.18
C ALA A 27 -7.43 -5.89 -1.75
N THR A 28 -8.67 -5.74 -1.25
CA THR A 28 -9.17 -4.45 -0.76
C THR A 28 -8.41 -4.00 0.50
N THR A 29 -8.08 -4.92 1.40
CA THR A 29 -7.32 -4.64 2.63
C THR A 29 -5.87 -4.28 2.32
N VAL A 30 -5.22 -5.01 1.41
CA VAL A 30 -3.86 -4.75 0.93
C VAL A 30 -3.77 -3.38 0.27
N LEU A 31 -4.70 -3.05 -0.63
CA LEU A 31 -4.77 -1.72 -1.25
C LEU A 31 -4.99 -0.61 -0.23
N LYS A 32 -5.80 -0.86 0.80
CA LYS A 32 -6.02 0.10 1.88
C LYS A 32 -4.73 0.35 2.67
N VAL A 33 -4.00 -0.69 3.07
CA VAL A 33 -2.72 -0.57 3.77
C VAL A 33 -1.70 0.23 2.94
N LEU A 34 -1.62 -0.05 1.64
CA LEU A 34 -0.70 0.67 0.74
C LEU A 34 -1.11 2.12 0.58
N ARG A 35 -2.41 2.40 0.48
CA ARG A 35 -2.94 3.76 0.42
C ARG A 35 -2.59 4.55 1.67
N GLU A 36 -2.86 3.99 2.85
CA GLU A 36 -2.52 4.63 4.13
C GLU A 36 -1.02 4.90 4.23
N ALA A 37 -0.17 3.93 3.85
CA ALA A 37 1.28 4.09 3.80
C ALA A 37 1.73 5.24 2.86
N VAL A 38 1.10 5.37 1.70
CA VAL A 38 1.41 6.44 0.74
C VAL A 38 0.90 7.80 1.23
N GLU A 39 -0.24 7.85 1.91
CA GLU A 39 -0.78 9.09 2.47
C GLU A 39 0.11 9.66 3.58
N THR A 40 0.66 8.80 4.44
CA THR A 40 1.49 9.22 5.59
C THR A 40 2.99 9.34 5.28
N CYS A 41 3.48 8.82 4.15
CA CYS A 41 4.91 8.76 3.85
C CYS A 41 5.64 10.12 3.77
N GLN A 42 4.91 11.24 3.71
CA GLN A 42 5.50 12.57 3.78
C GLN A 42 5.97 12.94 5.20
N GLU A 43 5.24 12.47 6.22
CA GLU A 43 5.40 12.88 7.61
C GLU A 43 6.06 11.79 8.45
N GLU A 44 5.77 10.52 8.16
CA GLU A 44 6.25 9.36 8.92
C GLU A 44 6.81 8.30 7.98
N ASP A 45 7.73 7.46 8.49
CA ASP A 45 8.18 6.29 7.75
C ASP A 45 7.08 5.21 7.79
N PRO A 46 6.50 4.82 6.64
CA PRO A 46 5.38 3.90 6.63
C PRO A 46 5.83 2.43 6.62
N ARG A 47 7.13 2.13 6.73
CA ARG A 47 7.68 0.76 6.62
C ARG A 47 7.45 -0.02 7.92
N GLY A 48 6.19 -0.33 8.18
CA GLY A 48 5.78 -1.30 9.19
C GLY A 48 5.63 -2.71 8.62
N GLN A 49 5.50 -3.70 9.50
CA GLN A 49 5.27 -5.09 9.12
C GLN A 49 4.05 -5.24 8.19
N SER A 50 2.97 -4.51 8.45
CA SER A 50 1.76 -4.52 7.61
C SER A 50 2.02 -4.08 6.16
N LEU A 51 2.92 -3.10 5.94
CA LEU A 51 3.29 -2.67 4.60
C LEU A 51 4.13 -3.75 3.90
N LEU A 52 5.03 -4.40 4.63
CA LEU A 52 5.86 -5.48 4.09
C LEU A 52 5.00 -6.68 3.68
N ASP A 53 4.07 -7.11 4.53
CA ASP A 53 3.09 -8.16 4.20
C ASP A 53 2.24 -7.80 2.97
N ALA A 54 1.74 -6.55 2.90
CA ALA A 54 0.99 -6.06 1.74
C ALA A 54 1.84 -6.09 0.44
N ILE A 55 3.12 -5.76 0.56
CA ILE A 55 4.08 -5.81 -0.55
C ILE A 55 4.34 -7.26 -0.97
N GLU A 56 4.55 -8.18 -0.05
CA GLU A 56 4.74 -9.61 -0.35
C GLU A 56 3.51 -10.21 -1.02
N HIS A 57 2.31 -9.86 -0.55
CA HIS A 57 1.06 -10.27 -1.18
C HIS A 57 1.01 -9.77 -2.64
N ILE A 58 1.35 -8.51 -2.91
CA ILE A 58 1.38 -7.98 -4.29
C ILE A 58 2.36 -8.74 -5.17
N LYS A 59 3.56 -9.06 -4.66
CA LYS A 59 4.57 -9.80 -5.43
C LYS A 59 4.03 -11.13 -5.94
N SER A 60 3.24 -11.82 -5.12
CA SER A 60 2.66 -13.12 -5.46
C SER A 60 1.34 -13.04 -6.22
N SER A 61 0.56 -11.97 -6.06
CA SER A 61 -0.84 -11.92 -6.51
C SER A 61 -1.05 -11.27 -7.89
N ILE A 62 -0.10 -10.50 -8.42
CA ILE A 62 -0.24 -9.84 -9.73
C ILE A 62 0.94 -10.07 -10.66
N ASP A 63 0.65 -10.11 -11.97
CA ASP A 63 1.67 -10.10 -13.02
C ASP A 63 2.49 -8.80 -12.91
N LYS A 64 3.83 -8.93 -12.91
CA LYS A 64 4.78 -7.83 -12.61
C LYS A 64 4.67 -7.26 -11.20
N GLY A 65 4.10 -8.04 -10.26
CA GLY A 65 4.00 -7.66 -8.85
C GLY A 65 5.34 -7.32 -8.22
N GLU A 66 6.39 -8.08 -8.53
CA GLU A 66 7.76 -7.78 -8.08
C GLU A 66 8.27 -6.44 -8.56
N ASP A 67 8.14 -6.11 -9.86
CA ASP A 67 8.57 -4.82 -10.41
C ASP A 67 7.80 -3.65 -9.78
N LEU A 68 6.49 -3.80 -9.60
CA LEU A 68 5.63 -2.78 -9.01
C LEU A 68 5.92 -2.57 -7.51
N ALA A 69 6.05 -3.67 -6.76
CA ALA A 69 6.44 -3.66 -5.36
C ALA A 69 7.81 -3.01 -5.14
N ASN A 70 8.81 -3.41 -5.92
CA ASN A 70 10.15 -2.83 -5.83
C ASN A 70 10.16 -1.35 -6.24
N GLY A 71 9.34 -0.96 -7.21
CA GLY A 71 9.13 0.43 -7.58
C GLY A 71 8.54 1.27 -6.45
N LEU A 72 7.52 0.75 -5.76
CA LEU A 72 6.93 1.40 -4.59
C LEU A 72 7.96 1.58 -3.45
N LEU A 73 8.72 0.53 -3.13
CA LEU A 73 9.78 0.60 -2.11
C LEU A 73 10.85 1.65 -2.45
N LYS A 74 11.29 1.70 -3.71
CA LYS A 74 12.23 2.73 -4.19
C LYS A 74 11.64 4.13 -4.12
N ALA A 75 10.35 4.29 -4.40
CA ALA A 75 9.69 5.58 -4.27
C ALA A 75 9.67 6.04 -2.81
N LEU A 76 9.39 5.14 -1.87
CA LEU A 76 9.43 5.42 -0.43
C LEU A 76 10.83 5.78 0.10
N ASP A 77 11.90 5.35 -0.59
CA ASP A 77 13.30 5.65 -0.22
C ASP A 77 13.73 7.09 -0.57
N LYS A 78 12.90 7.85 -1.28
CA LYS A 78 13.27 9.20 -1.73
C LYS A 78 13.42 10.16 -0.56
N ALA A 79 14.49 10.95 -0.59
CA ALA A 79 14.78 11.94 0.44
C ALA A 79 13.78 13.10 0.45
N ASP A 80 13.34 13.55 -0.73
CA ASP A 80 12.34 14.62 -0.83
C ASP A 80 10.94 14.07 -0.55
N PRO A 81 10.23 14.57 0.48
CA PRO A 81 8.96 14.01 0.93
C PRO A 81 7.83 14.20 -0.11
N VAL A 82 7.86 15.29 -0.86
CA VAL A 82 6.85 15.58 -1.90
C VAL A 82 7.04 14.64 -3.10
N GLN A 83 8.27 14.42 -3.53
CA GLN A 83 8.62 13.47 -4.59
C GLN A 83 8.38 12.03 -4.16
N ARG A 84 8.70 11.69 -2.90
CA ARG A 84 8.42 10.38 -2.30
C ARG A 84 6.95 10.03 -2.44
N GLN A 85 6.06 10.88 -1.92
CA GLN A 85 4.62 10.62 -2.00
C GLN A 85 4.13 10.60 -3.45
N LYS A 86 4.57 11.55 -4.28
CA LYS A 86 4.13 11.61 -5.69
C LYS A 86 4.51 10.36 -6.47
N GLU A 87 5.70 9.82 -6.25
CA GLU A 87 6.13 8.59 -6.90
C GLU A 87 5.47 7.34 -6.28
N ALA A 88 5.28 7.32 -4.97
CA ALA A 88 4.60 6.21 -4.30
C ALA A 88 3.12 6.12 -4.73
N LEU A 89 2.43 7.26 -4.89
CA LEU A 89 1.08 7.35 -5.46
C LEU A 89 1.02 6.77 -6.88
N ARG A 90 2.01 7.08 -7.72
CA ARG A 90 2.06 6.53 -9.09
C ARG A 90 2.13 5.00 -9.08
N TYR A 91 2.96 4.43 -8.22
CA TYR A 91 3.05 2.97 -8.11
C TYR A 91 1.80 2.34 -7.52
N LEU A 92 1.15 3.00 -6.55
CA LEU A 92 -0.14 2.57 -6.03
C LEU A 92 -1.22 2.53 -7.13
N GLU A 93 -1.35 3.59 -7.94
CA GLU A 93 -2.29 3.61 -9.06
C GLU A 93 -2.01 2.50 -10.09
N LEU A 94 -0.74 2.16 -10.33
CA LEU A 94 -0.36 1.06 -11.21
C LEU A 94 -0.76 -0.28 -10.61
N ILE A 95 -0.52 -0.49 -9.32
CA ILE A 95 -0.94 -1.69 -8.59
C ILE A 95 -2.46 -1.83 -8.65
N GLU A 96 -3.22 -0.77 -8.35
CA GLU A 96 -4.69 -0.77 -8.39
C GLU A 96 -5.24 -1.13 -9.77
N ARG A 97 -4.58 -0.70 -10.85
CA ARG A 97 -4.97 -1.10 -12.22
C ARG A 97 -4.76 -2.58 -12.50
N HIS A 98 -3.73 -3.19 -11.91
CA HIS A 98 -3.44 -4.61 -12.09
C HIS A 98 -4.29 -5.50 -11.16
N THR A 99 -4.64 -5.02 -9.96
CA THR A 99 -5.47 -5.75 -9.00
C THR A 99 -6.98 -5.60 -9.26
N GLY A 100 -7.44 -4.40 -9.61
CA GLY A 100 -8.85 -4.11 -9.94
C GLY A 100 -9.22 -4.36 -11.41
N GLY A 101 -8.23 -4.58 -12.26
CA GLY A 101 -8.37 -4.79 -13.71
C GLY A 101 -8.75 -6.21 -14.11
N ARG A 102 -9.76 -6.83 -13.49
CA ARG A 102 -10.38 -8.07 -13.99
C ARG A 102 -11.91 -7.95 -14.03
N HIS A 103 -12.42 -6.91 -14.69
CA HIS A 103 -13.78 -6.87 -15.22
C HIS A 103 -13.87 -5.90 -16.41
N ARG A 104 -13.53 -6.40 -17.59
CA ARG A 104 -14.27 -6.10 -18.81
C ARG A 104 -14.47 -7.39 -19.59
#